data_AF-A0A527GIM1-F1
#
_entry.id   AF-A0A527GIM1-F1
#
_cell.length_a   1.000
_cell.length_b   1.000
_cell.length_c   1.000
_cell.angle_alpha   90.00
_cell.angle_beta   90.00
_cell.angle_gamma   90.00
#
_symmetry.space_group_name_H-M   'P 1'
#
loop_
_entity.id
_entity.type
_entity.pdbx_description
1 polymer ?
#
loop_
_entity_poly.entity_id
_entity_poly.type
_entity_poly.pdbx_seq_one_letter_code
_entity_poly.pdbx_strand_id
1 'polypeptide(L)' 'MSTREKSGCPINLSLELIGDRWTLLIIRDMAFAGKRHFREFLQSDEGISSRTLAERLQTLQEEGILTRSDDPTHGLKTVY' A
#
# COMPACT_ATOMS: atom_id res chain seq x y z
N MET A 1 -4.71 -27.49 -3.80
CA MET A 1 -3.97 -26.26 -3.45
C MET A 1 -2.85 -26.13 -4.45
N SER A 2 -3.00 -25.28 -5.48
CA SER A 2 -1.94 -25.06 -6.47
C SER A 2 -0.99 -24.02 -5.87
N THR A 3 0.17 -24.46 -5.40
CA THR A 3 1.31 -23.59 -5.12
C THR A 3 1.64 -22.88 -6.43
N ARG A 4 1.30 -21.59 -6.53
CA ARG A 4 1.82 -20.74 -7.61
C ARG A 4 3.33 -20.78 -7.49
N GLU A 5 3.99 -21.55 -8.34
CA GLU A 5 5.44 -21.45 -8.50
C GLU A 5 5.72 -20.02 -8.97
N LYS A 6 6.17 -19.16 -8.04
CA LYS A 6 6.64 -17.83 -8.37
C LYS A 6 7.72 -18.03 -9.42
N SER A 7 7.49 -17.53 -10.63
CA SER A 7 8.46 -17.64 -11.72
C SER A 7 9.80 -17.14 -11.18
N GLY A 8 10.89 -17.90 -11.28
CA GLY A 8 12.20 -17.46 -10.78
C GLY A 8 12.76 -16.19 -11.45
N CYS A 9 11.98 -15.58 -12.36
CA CYS A 9 12.24 -14.30 -12.98
C CYS A 9 12.01 -13.15 -11.98
N PRO A 10 13.06 -12.39 -11.61
CA PRO A 10 12.95 -11.27 -10.67
C PRO A 10 11.98 -10.17 -11.13
N ILE A 11 11.82 -10.01 -12.46
CA ILE A 11 10.91 -9.03 -13.05
C ILE A 11 9.46 -9.39 -12.71
N ASN A 12 9.08 -10.66 -12.88
CA ASN A 12 7.72 -11.10 -12.58
C ASN A 12 7.44 -10.99 -11.08
N LEU A 13 8.39 -11.38 -10.22
CA LEU A 13 8.27 -11.17 -8.77
C LEU A 13 8.04 -9.70 -8.41
N SER A 14 8.80 -8.79 -9.03
CA SER A 14 8.65 -7.36 -8.79
C SER A 14 7.27 -6.89 -9.23
N LEU A 15 6.77 -7.32 -10.39
CA LEU A 15 5.44 -6.96 -10.87
C LEU A 15 4.30 -7.56 -10.02
N GLU A 16 4.49 -8.74 -9.44
CA GLU A 16 3.52 -9.31 -8.50
C GLU A 16 3.39 -8.45 -7.22
N LEU A 17 4.47 -7.78 -6.82
CA LEU A 17 4.50 -6.92 -5.64
C LEU A 17 4.02 -5.50 -5.92
N ILE A 18 4.59 -4.83 -6.93
CA ILE A 18 4.35 -3.40 -7.20
C ILE A 18 3.49 -3.13 -8.45
N GLY A 19 3.21 -4.14 -9.27
CA GLY A 19 2.49 -3.98 -10.54
C GLY A 19 0.98 -3.82 -10.38
N ASP A 20 0.44 -3.99 -9.18
CA ASP A 20 -0.94 -3.65 -8.87
C ASP A 20 -1.17 -2.13 -8.95
N ARG A 21 -2.20 -1.71 -9.68
CA ARG A 21 -2.54 -0.29 -9.89
C ARG A 21 -2.61 0.49 -8.59
N TRP A 22 -3.19 -0.10 -7.54
CA TRP A 22 -3.42 0.62 -6.29
C TRP A 22 -2.14 0.82 -5.49
N THR A 23 -1.22 -0.14 -5.48
CA THR A 23 0.12 0.03 -4.89
C THR A 23 0.82 1.24 -5.48
N LEU A 24 0.83 1.38 -6.81
CA LEU A 24 1.47 2.53 -7.46
C LEU A 24 0.82 3.87 -7.08
N LEU A 25 -0.51 3.92 -6.99
CA LEU A 25 -1.23 5.14 -6.59
C LEU A 25 -1.01 5.48 -5.12
N ILE A 26 -0.99 4.48 -4.24
CA ILE A 26 -0.71 4.64 -2.81
C ILE A 26 0.72 5.17 -2.60
N ILE A 27 1.71 4.59 -3.29
CA ILE A 27 3.11 5.05 -3.24
C ILE A 27 3.23 6.47 -3.79
N ARG A 28 2.60 6.77 -4.92
CA ARG A 28 2.56 8.12 -5.50
C ARG A 28 2.00 9.12 -4.48
N ASP A 29 0.89 8.79 -3.86
CA ASP A 29 0.20 9.65 -2.92
C ASP A 29 1.03 9.91 -1.65
N MET A 30 1.77 8.91 -1.16
CA MET A 30 2.73 9.10 -0.07
C MET A 30 3.90 9.99 -0.48
N ALA A 31 4.51 9.70 -1.63
CA ALA A 31 5.76 10.34 -2.04
C ALA A 31 5.57 11.77 -2.56
N PHE A 32 4.46 12.04 -3.27
CA PHE A 32 4.25 13.31 -3.97
C PHE A 32 3.13 14.16 -3.38
N ALA A 33 2.08 13.53 -2.83
CA ALA A 33 0.97 14.25 -2.19
C ALA A 33 1.12 14.35 -0.66
N GLY A 34 2.11 13.67 -0.07
CA GLY A 34 2.40 13.71 1.36
C GLY A 34 1.32 13.07 2.23
N LYS A 35 0.44 12.23 1.67
CA LYS A 35 -0.62 11.54 2.40
C LYS A 35 0.00 10.49 3.33
N ARG A 36 -0.45 10.45 4.59
CA ARG A 36 0.08 9.55 5.63
C ARG A 36 -1.01 8.75 6.32
N HIS A 37 -2.26 9.19 6.24
CA HIS A 37 -3.38 8.57 6.94
C HIS A 37 -4.33 7.85 5.99
N PHE A 38 -4.94 6.79 6.50
CA PHE A 38 -5.95 6.00 5.77
C PHE A 38 -7.03 6.85 5.09
N ARG A 39 -7.55 7.86 5.80
CA ARG A 39 -8.61 8.74 5.27
C ARG A 39 -8.14 9.62 4.12
N GLU A 40 -6.86 9.98 4.07
CA GLU A 40 -6.32 10.80 2.99
C GLU A 40 -6.19 9.99 1.70
N PHE A 41 -5.76 8.73 1.79
CA PHE A 41 -5.76 7.80 0.67
C PHE A 41 -7.17 7.45 0.17
N LEU A 42 -8.15 7.37 1.07
CA LEU A 42 -9.56 7.20 0.68
C LEU A 42 -10.11 8.39 -0.10
N GLN A 43 -9.58 9.59 0.14
CA GLN A 43 -10.01 10.82 -0.51
C GLN A 43 -9.26 11.07 -1.83
N SER A 44 -8.45 10.12 -2.31
CA SER A 44 -7.81 10.21 -3.63
C SER A 44 -8.83 10.19 -4.75
N ASP A 45 -8.57 10.97 -5.81
CA ASP A 45 -9.47 11.17 -6.94
C ASP A 45 -9.82 9.85 -7.67
N GLU A 46 -8.92 8.87 -7.63
CA GLU A 46 -9.14 7.58 -8.28
C GLU A 46 -10.18 6.68 -7.59
N GLY A 47 -10.63 7.05 -6.37
CA GLY A 47 -11.76 6.40 -5.71
C GLY A 47 -11.48 4.96 -5.26
N ILE A 48 -10.37 4.73 -4.56
CA ILE A 48 -10.07 3.41 -3.98
C ILE A 48 -11.13 3.02 -2.94
N SER A 49 -11.61 1.78 -2.99
CA SER A 49 -12.53 1.29 -1.97
C SER A 49 -11.80 1.11 -0.62
N SER A 50 -12.50 1.31 0.50
CA SER A 50 -11.92 1.10 1.84
C SER A 50 -11.40 -0.31 2.05
N ARG A 51 -12.08 -1.31 1.48
CA ARG A 51 -11.65 -2.70 1.57
C ARG A 51 -10.32 -2.90 0.83
N THR A 52 -10.26 -2.45 -0.43
CA THR A 52 -9.06 -2.59 -1.26
C THR A 52 -7.88 -1.83 -0.65
N LEU A 53 -8.11 -0.61 -0.15
CA LEU A 53 -7.06 0.16 0.50
C LEU A 53 -6.51 -0.56 1.73
N ALA A 54 -7.37 -1.11 2.59
CA ALA A 54 -6.94 -1.86 3.76
C ALA A 54 -6.12 -3.09 3.39
N GLU A 55 -6.59 -3.88 2.42
CA GLU A 55 -5.88 -5.08 1.92
C GLU A 55 -4.51 -4.71 1.31
N ARG A 56 -4.42 -3.61 0.56
CA ARG A 56 -3.17 -3.15 -0.05
C ARG A 56 -2.19 -2.60 0.99
N LEU A 57 -2.62 -1.73 1.90
CA LEU A 57 -1.75 -1.22 2.97
C LEU A 57 -1.21 -2.35 3.84
N GLN A 58 -2.03 -3.35 4.15
CA GLN A 58 -1.58 -4.56 4.84
C GLN A 58 -0.51 -5.30 4.04
N THR A 59 -0.77 -5.56 2.75
CA THR A 59 0.20 -6.27 1.88
C THR A 59 1.54 -5.51 1.82
N LEU A 60 1.50 -4.19 1.61
CA LEU A 60 2.70 -3.37 1.54
C LEU A 60 3.47 -3.32 2.86
N GLN A 61 2.77 -3.40 4.00
CA GLN A 61 3.39 -3.52 5.31
C GLN A 61 4.05 -4.90 5.49
N GLU A 62 3.37 -5.97 5.11
CA GLU A 62 3.87 -7.36 5.22
C GLU A 62 5.11 -7.59 4.34
N GLU A 63 5.14 -6.97 3.16
CA GLU A 63 6.29 -7.01 2.24
C GLU A 63 7.39 -5.98 2.58
N GLY A 64 7.20 -5.20 3.65
CA GLY A 64 8.20 -4.23 4.14
C GLY A 64 8.39 -2.99 3.25
N ILE A 65 7.44 -2.70 2.36
CA ILE A 65 7.46 -1.54 1.46
C ILE A 65 7.06 -0.26 2.19
N LEU A 66 6.18 -0.35 3.20
CA LEU A 66 5.80 0.75 4.07
C LEU A 66 5.80 0.33 5.54
N THR A 67 5.73 1.31 6.44
CA THR A 67 5.70 1.07 7.89
C THR A 67 4.48 1.70 8.52
N ARG A 68 3.80 0.97 9.41
CA ARG A 68 2.68 1.49 10.18
C ARG A 68 3.13 1.87 11.59
N SER A 69 2.86 3.10 12.03
CA SER A 69 3.18 3.56 13.39
C SER A 69 2.12 4.52 13.92
N ASP A 70 2.14 4.76 15.23
CA ASP A 70 1.30 5.77 15.85
C ASP A 70 1.79 7.17 15.47
N ASP A 71 0.86 8.09 15.20
CA ASP A 71 1.19 9.46 14.87
C ASP A 71 1.73 10.18 16.12
N PRO A 72 2.97 10.71 16.10
CA PRO A 72 3.57 11.38 17.24
C PRO A 72 2.86 12.70 17.61
N THR A 73 2.13 13.29 16.67
CA THR A 73 1.36 14.54 16.86
C THR A 73 -0.07 14.26 17.31
N HIS A 74 -0.59 13.08 16.96
CA HIS A 74 -1.97 12.69 17.22
C HIS A 74 -2.04 11.23 17.70
N GLY A 75 -1.87 10.99 19.01
CA GLY A 75 -1.76 9.63 19.57
C GLY A 75 -2.94 8.65 19.38
N LEU A 76 -4.03 9.07 18.74
CA LEU A 76 -5.14 8.18 18.32
C LEU A 76 -5.14 7.88 16.82
N LYS A 77 -4.24 8.50 16.05
CA LYS A 77 -4.10 8.29 14.62
C LYS A 77 -2.91 7.41 14.33
N THR A 78 -3.02 6.65 13.26
CA THR A 78 -1.94 5.87 12.69
C THR A 78 -1.44 6.59 11.43
N VAL A 79 -0.12 6.58 11.24
CA VAL A 79 0.54 6.94 9.98
C VAL A 79 1.10 5.70 9.29
N TYR A 80 1.07 5.73 7.95
CA TYR A 80 1.65 4.75 7.04
C TYR A 80 2.85 5.33 6.30
#